data_AF-A0A972J5I5-F1
#
_entry.id   AF-A0A972J5I5-F1
#
_cell.length_a   1.000
_cell.length_b   1.000
_cell.length_c   1.000
_cell.angle_alpha   90.00
_cell.angle_beta   90.00
_cell.angle_gamma   90.00
#
_symmetry.space_group_name_H-M   'P 1'
#
loop_
_entity.id
_entity.type
_entity.pdbx_description
1 polymer ?
#
loop_
_entity_poly.entity_id
_entity_poly.type
_entity_poly.pdbx_seq_one_letter_code
_entity_poly.pdbx_strand_id
1 'polypeptide(L)'
;MSHEETEKGDTLRCPACRSEALYRYGRTRQGKQRRLCLTCGRQFVEETRRPEIAARPTCPLCNSPMYIYRRDVTVTRFRCSRYPLCTQYLTIRKETKG
;
A
#
# COMPACT_ATOMS: atom_id res chain seq x y z
N MET A 1 -3.02 33.02 -32.74
CA MET A 1 -2.05 31.91 -32.85
C MET A 1 -1.36 31.87 -31.50
N SER A 2 -1.85 31.02 -30.59
CA SER A 2 -1.16 29.77 -30.22
C SER A 2 0.24 30.11 -29.66
N HIS A 3 0.56 29.89 -28.39
CA HIS A 3 0.43 28.65 -27.65
C HIS A 3 0.41 28.94 -26.14
N GLU A 4 -0.58 28.40 -25.43
CA GLU A 4 -0.55 28.22 -23.97
C GLU A 4 0.30 26.96 -23.70
N GLU A 5 1.51 27.15 -23.19
CA GLU A 5 2.40 26.06 -22.80
C GLU A 5 2.00 25.56 -21.41
N THR A 6 1.38 24.39 -21.36
CA THR A 6 1.03 23.71 -20.12
C THR A 6 1.97 22.52 -19.88
N GLU A 7 2.30 22.32 -18.60
CA GLU A 7 2.59 21.05 -17.92
C GLU A 7 4.01 20.45 -17.93
N LYS A 8 4.53 20.34 -16.70
CA LYS A 8 4.97 19.03 -16.17
C LYS A 8 4.32 18.81 -14.80
N GLY A 9 3.10 18.31 -14.81
CA GLY A 9 2.48 17.68 -13.65
C GLY A 9 1.97 16.32 -14.11
N ASP A 10 2.44 15.23 -13.51
CA ASP A 10 1.88 13.90 -13.75
C ASP A 10 0.37 13.95 -13.46
N THR A 11 -0.46 14.04 -14.50
CA THR A 11 -1.91 14.11 -14.36
C THR A 11 -2.38 12.78 -13.79
N LEU A 12 -2.90 12.81 -12.56
CA LEU A 12 -3.41 11.63 -11.88
C LEU A 12 -4.59 11.05 -12.67
N ARG A 13 -4.48 9.79 -13.09
CA ARG A 13 -5.49 9.09 -13.89
C ARG A 13 -6.06 7.88 -13.18
N CYS A 14 -7.29 7.51 -13.53
CA CYS A 14 -7.89 6.27 -13.05
C CYS A 14 -7.07 5.04 -13.51
N PRO A 15 -6.65 4.14 -12.62
CA PRO A 15 -5.87 2.95 -12.99
C PRO A 15 -6.70 1.86 -13.70
N ALA A 16 -8.02 2.02 -13.83
CA ALA A 16 -8.86 1.11 -14.62
C ALA A 16 -9.14 1.67 -16.02
N CYS A 17 -9.69 2.88 -16.12
CA CYS A 17 -10.17 3.44 -17.38
C CYS A 17 -9.34 4.62 -17.91
N ARG A 18 -8.28 5.02 -17.21
CA ARG A 18 -7.40 6.15 -17.55
C ARG A 18 -8.05 7.54 -17.60
N SER A 19 -9.32 7.65 -17.19
CA SER A 19 -10.01 8.94 -17.07
C SER A 19 -9.37 9.84 -16.02
N GLU A 20 -9.34 11.14 -16.31
CA GLU A 20 -8.89 12.21 -15.42
C GLU A 20 -10.04 12.78 -14.57
N ALA A 21 -11.29 12.36 -14.82
CA ALA A 21 -12.45 12.75 -14.03
C ALA A 21 -12.41 12.06 -12.65
N LEU A 22 -11.73 12.69 -11.70
CA LEU A 22 -11.47 12.16 -10.36
C LEU A 22 -12.03 13.07 -9.27
N TYR A 23 -12.82 12.50 -8.37
CA TYR A 23 -13.32 13.17 -7.17
C TYR A 23 -12.50 12.82 -5.93
N ARG A 24 -12.32 13.81 -5.05
CA ARG A 24 -11.59 13.66 -3.78
C ARG A 24 -12.49 13.01 -2.72
N TYR A 25 -12.52 11.67 -2.71
CA TYR A 25 -13.47 10.87 -1.91
C TYR A 25 -13.14 10.74 -0.41
N GLY A 26 -12.02 11.30 0.07
CA GLY A 26 -11.62 11.26 1.49
C GLY A 26 -10.24 10.63 1.71
N ARG A 27 -9.92 10.19 2.94
CA ARG A 27 -8.61 9.60 3.28
C ARG A 27 -8.77 8.18 3.84
N THR A 28 -7.76 7.33 3.62
CA THR A 28 -7.64 6.04 4.31
C THR A 28 -7.34 6.28 5.80
N ARG A 29 -7.50 5.24 6.64
CA ARG A 29 -7.06 5.26 8.05
C ARG A 29 -5.58 5.63 8.21
N GLN A 30 -4.76 5.38 7.19
CA GLN A 30 -3.34 5.69 7.15
C GLN A 30 -3.05 7.10 6.59
N GLY A 31 -4.09 7.94 6.42
CA GLY A 31 -3.95 9.31 5.91
C GLY A 31 -3.86 9.42 4.38
N LYS A 32 -3.67 8.32 3.65
CA LYS A 32 -3.57 8.33 2.18
C LYS A 32 -4.84 8.84 1.50
N GLN A 33 -4.70 9.72 0.53
CA GLN A 33 -5.81 10.27 -0.24
C GLN A 33 -6.51 9.20 -1.08
N ARG A 34 -7.81 9.00 -0.87
CA ARG A 34 -8.69 8.21 -1.74
C ARG A 34 -9.24 9.11 -2.85
N ARG A 35 -9.31 8.57 -4.05
CA ARG A 35 -9.92 9.18 -5.23
C ARG A 35 -11.01 8.26 -5.76
N LEU A 36 -12.11 8.84 -6.21
CA LEU A 36 -13.19 8.14 -6.90
C LEU A 36 -13.17 8.57 -8.36
N CYS A 37 -13.11 7.63 -9.29
CA CYS A 37 -13.29 7.93 -10.71
C CYS A 37 -14.77 8.17 -11.00
N LEU A 38 -15.10 9.32 -11.56
CA LEU A 38 -16.48 9.69 -11.92
C LEU A 38 -16.96 8.98 -13.20
N THR A 39 -16.04 8.45 -14.02
CA THR A 39 -16.38 7.72 -15.25
C THR A 39 -16.71 6.24 -14.99
N CYS A 40 -15.95 5.56 -14.13
CA CYS A 40 -16.13 4.11 -13.88
C CYS A 40 -16.49 3.75 -12.43
N GLY A 41 -16.61 4.73 -11.53
CA GLY A 41 -16.91 4.50 -10.12
C GLY A 41 -15.78 3.88 -9.30
N ARG A 42 -14.60 3.61 -9.89
CA ARG A 42 -13.48 2.98 -9.17
C ARG A 42 -12.91 3.90 -8.10
N GLN A 43 -12.80 3.40 -6.88
CA GLN A 43 -12.04 4.04 -5.81
C GLN A 43 -10.59 3.52 -5.80
N PHE A 44 -9.62 4.42 -5.65
CA PHE A 44 -8.20 4.06 -5.54
C PHE A 44 -7.44 5.07 -4.69
N VAL A 45 -6.21 4.72 -4.31
CA VAL A 45 -5.26 5.64 -3.65
C VAL A 45 -4.17 6.02 -4.63
N GLU A 46 -3.74 7.27 -4.56
CA GLU A 46 -2.72 7.86 -5.44
C GLU A 46 -1.35 7.18 -5.29
N GLU A 47 -1.04 6.72 -4.08
CA GLU A 47 0.25 6.10 -3.79
C GLU A 47 0.15 4.56 -3.72
N THR A 48 0.59 3.93 -4.81
CA THR A 48 0.49 2.47 -5.05
C THR A 48 1.77 1.70 -4.75
N ARG A 49 2.92 2.37 -4.55
CA ARG A 49 4.19 1.67 -4.28
C ARG A 49 4.16 1.10 -2.86
N ARG A 50 3.74 -0.16 -2.77
CA ARG A 50 3.88 -0.96 -1.56
C ARG A 50 5.38 -1.22 -1.39
N PRO A 51 6.05 -0.73 -0.32
CA PRO A 51 7.44 -1.06 -0.11
C PRO A 51 7.60 -2.58 -0.05
N GLU A 52 8.49 -3.08 -0.90
CA GLU A 52 8.93 -4.46 -0.86
C GLU A 52 9.69 -4.66 0.44
N ILE A 53 9.33 -5.71 1.19
CA ILE A 53 10.10 -6.08 2.37
C ILE A 53 11.20 -7.01 1.85
N ALA A 54 12.43 -6.50 1.80
CA ALA A 54 13.57 -7.21 1.23
C ALA A 54 13.86 -8.55 1.92
N ALA A 55 13.67 -8.64 3.24
CA ALA A 55 13.90 -9.87 4.01
C ALA A 55 12.66 -10.26 4.83
N ARG A 56 12.13 -11.47 4.57
CA ARG A 56 11.09 -12.08 5.41
C ARG A 56 11.77 -12.92 6.50
N PRO A 57 11.38 -12.78 7.77
CA PRO A 57 12.01 -13.52 8.86
C PRO A 57 11.62 -15.00 8.84
N THR A 58 12.42 -15.81 9.54
CA THR A 58 12.07 -17.19 9.90
C THR A 58 11.38 -17.22 11.26
N CYS A 59 10.59 -18.27 11.49
CA CYS A 59 9.86 -18.48 12.74
C CYS A 59 10.83 -18.82 13.88
N PRO A 60 10.81 -18.11 15.03
CA PRO A 60 11.74 -18.39 16.12
C PRO A 60 11.50 -19.74 16.81
N LEU A 61 10.34 -20.37 16.59
CA LEU A 61 10.00 -21.66 17.20
C LEU A 61 10.35 -22.87 16.32
N CYS A 62 10.19 -22.75 15.00
CA CYS A 62 10.35 -23.90 14.09
C CYS A 62 11.16 -23.61 12.83
N ASN A 63 11.78 -22.44 12.76
CA ASN A 63 12.63 -21.97 11.68
C ASN A 63 12.01 -21.93 10.28
N SER A 64 10.70 -22.23 10.14
CA SER A 64 10.00 -22.14 8.87
C SER A 64 9.85 -20.67 8.43
N PRO A 65 9.75 -20.38 7.12
CA PRO A 65 9.53 -19.02 6.63
C PRO A 65 8.28 -18.38 7.25
N MET A 66 8.27 -17.05 7.39
CA MET A 66 7.09 -16.31 7.83
C MET A 66 6.53 -15.38 6.74
N TYR A 67 5.21 -15.25 6.72
CA TYR A 67 4.49 -14.40 5.78
C TYR A 67 3.87 -13.20 6.49
N ILE A 68 3.70 -12.10 5.76
CA ILE A 68 3.10 -10.89 6.28
C ILE A 68 1.61 -11.14 6.53
N TYR A 69 1.23 -11.10 7.79
CA TYR A 69 -0.17 -11.21 8.21
C TYR A 69 -0.84 -9.84 8.26
N ARG A 70 -0.15 -8.83 8.82
CA ARG A 70 -0.65 -7.45 8.90
C ARG A 70 0.49 -6.46 8.72
N ARG A 71 0.24 -5.36 8.01
CA ARG A 71 1.11 -4.18 7.97
C ARG A 71 0.33 -2.98 8.49
N ASP A 72 0.86 -2.38 9.54
CA ASP A 72 0.43 -1.09 10.05
C ASP A 72 1.52 -0.05 9.76
N VAL A 73 1.27 1.20 10.17
CA VAL A 73 2.21 2.30 9.96
C VAL A 73 3.50 2.06 10.75
N THR A 74 3.38 1.62 12.00
CA THR A 74 4.52 1.46 12.93
C THR A 74 5.04 0.02 13.01
N VAL A 75 4.23 -0.98 12.64
CA VAL A 75 4.56 -2.40 12.84
C VAL A 75 4.23 -3.24 11.62
N THR A 76 5.00 -4.30 11.42
CA THR A 76 4.67 -5.40 10.52
C THR A 76 4.61 -6.69 11.31
N ARG A 77 3.46 -7.37 11.26
CA ARG A 77 3.24 -8.67 11.92
C ARG A 77 3.34 -9.78 10.89
N PHE A 78 4.17 -10.77 11.18
CA PHE A 78 4.39 -11.97 10.40
C PHE A 78 3.75 -13.18 11.09
N ARG A 79 3.25 -14.12 10.31
CA ARG A 79 2.70 -15.41 10.75
C ARG A 79 3.56 -16.54 10.19
N CYS A 80 3.81 -17.56 11.00
CA CYS A 80 4.50 -18.77 10.55
C CYS A 80 3.80 -19.40 9.32
N SER A 81 4.59 -19.88 8.36
CA SER A 81 4.10 -20.60 7.18
C SER A 81 3.40 -21.92 7.53
N ARG A 82 3.77 -22.56 8.64
CA ARG A 82 3.16 -23.82 9.10
C ARG A 82 1.87 -23.63 9.91
N TYR A 83 1.29 -22.43 9.94
CA TYR A 83 -0.01 -22.23 10.58
C TYR A 83 -1.07 -23.13 9.91
N PRO A 84 -1.92 -23.86 10.67
CA PRO A 84 -2.15 -23.76 12.12
C PRO A 84 -1.24 -24.64 13.00
N LEU A 85 -0.45 -25.57 12.44
CA LEU A 85 0.43 -26.48 13.20
C LEU A 85 1.50 -25.74 14.01
N CYS A 86 1.95 -24.58 13.55
CA CYS A 86 2.75 -23.65 14.33
C CYS A 86 2.03 -22.30 14.39
N THR A 87 1.56 -21.92 15.58
CA THR A 87 0.72 -20.74 15.81
C THR A 87 1.53 -19.45 16.03
N GLN A 88 2.84 -19.49 15.86
CA GLN A 88 3.73 -18.39 16.22
C GLN A 88 3.59 -17.18 15.27
N TYR A 89 3.63 -16.00 15.87
CA TYR A 89 3.68 -14.71 15.19
C TYR A 89 4.94 -13.94 15.60
N LEU A 90 5.45 -13.10 14.69
CA LEU A 90 6.58 -12.21 14.95
C LEU A 90 6.18 -10.78 14.57
N THR A 91 6.43 -9.81 15.44
CA THR A 91 6.12 -8.40 15.18
C THR A 91 7.41 -7.61 15.09
N ILE A 92 7.64 -6.98 13.93
CA ILE A 92 8.79 -6.11 13.68
C ILE A 92 8.30 -4.66 13.65
N ARG A 93 8.90 -3.79 14.46
CA ARG A 93 8.65 -2.34 14.43
C ARG A 93 9.42 -1.74 13.26
N LYS A 94 8.80 -0.82 12.51
CA LYS A 94 9.48 -0.06 11.48
C LYS A 94 10.22 1.09 12.16
N GLU A 95 11.50 1.25 11.85
CA GLU A 95 12.26 2.42 12.28
C GLU A 95 11.73 3.65 11.54
N THR A 96 11.21 4.62 12.27
CA THR A 96 10.90 5.93 11.71
C THR A 96 12.23 6.67 11.62
N LYS A 97 12.82 6.78 10.43
CA LYS A 97 13.89 7.76 10.22
C LYS A 97 13.25 9.14 10.40
N GLY A 98 13.58 9.80 11.51
CA GLY A 98 13.18 11.16 11.82
C GLY A 98 13.91 12.18 10.96
#